data_AF-A0A2D0HQ68-F1
#
_entry.id   AF-A0A2D0HQ68-F1
#
_cell.length_a   1.000
_cell.length_b   1.000
_cell.length_c   1.000
_cell.angle_alpha   90.00
_cell.angle_beta   90.00
_cell.angle_gamma   90.00
#
_symmetry.space_group_name_H-M   'P 1'
#
loop_
_entity.id
_entity.type
_entity.pdbx_description
1 polymer ?
#
loop_
_entity_poly.entity_id
_entity_poly.type
_entity_poly.pdbx_seq_one_letter_code
_entity_poly.pdbx_strand_id
1 'polypeptide(L)'
;MPLFPNSIISIPKFIQLLNSQPNGTVGGSATVGSWIKRVINTIAVDETGTTTLDSNVFTLDAGTYDIDVTTTYYKSGYIRTRLFNITNLLAICESVNGYNGSEACSFSHIKGRFVLSARQQLAIEYRVHSSSGGSTGLGEPCSFGQNEISF
;
A
#
# COMPACT_ATOMS: atom_id res chain seq x y z
N MET A 1 -44.04 -26.10 -5.54
CA MET A 1 -43.10 -25.45 -4.61
C MET A 1 -41.70 -25.55 -5.22
N PRO A 2 -41.03 -24.44 -5.55
CA PRO A 2 -39.62 -24.53 -5.93
C PRO A 2 -38.79 -24.91 -4.71
N LEU A 3 -37.90 -25.88 -4.90
CA LEU A 3 -37.26 -26.72 -3.88
C LEU A 3 -35.79 -26.36 -3.61
N PHE A 4 -35.36 -25.13 -3.88
CA PHE A 4 -33.98 -24.71 -3.61
C PHE A 4 -33.93 -23.35 -2.93
N PRO A 5 -33.21 -23.19 -1.81
CA PRO A 5 -32.93 -21.89 -1.25
C PRO A 5 -32.05 -21.12 -2.25
N ASN A 6 -32.37 -19.85 -2.49
CA ASN A 6 -31.48 -18.95 -3.20
C ASN A 6 -30.14 -18.95 -2.47
N SER A 7 -29.13 -19.63 -3.02
CA SER A 7 -27.76 -19.48 -2.57
C SER A 7 -27.35 -18.05 -2.87
N ILE A 8 -27.36 -17.21 -1.84
CA ILE A 8 -26.73 -15.89 -1.89
C ILE A 8 -25.26 -16.09 -2.21
N ILE A 9 -24.89 -15.85 -3.46
CA ILE A 9 -23.50 -15.75 -3.87
C ILE A 9 -22.94 -14.52 -3.15
N SER A 10 -22.11 -14.75 -2.13
CA SER A 10 -21.37 -13.66 -1.51
C SER A 10 -20.29 -13.21 -2.49
N ILE A 11 -20.50 -12.08 -3.14
CA ILE A 11 -19.44 -11.42 -3.89
C ILE A 11 -18.34 -10.98 -2.91
N PRO A 12 -17.05 -11.24 -3.22
CA PRO A 12 -15.97 -10.75 -2.39
C PRO A 12 -16.00 -9.22 -2.40
N LYS A 13 -16.04 -8.63 -1.21
CA LYS A 13 -15.93 -7.19 -1.04
C LYS A 13 -14.48 -6.74 -1.15
N PHE A 14 -14.25 -5.51 -1.60
CA PHE A 14 -12.92 -4.93 -1.62
C PHE A 14 -12.86 -3.53 -0.98
N ILE A 15 -11.64 -3.17 -0.61
CA ILE A 15 -11.27 -1.85 -0.11
C ILE A 15 -10.11 -1.38 -0.98
N GLN A 16 -10.20 -0.15 -1.48
CA GLN A 16 -9.13 0.47 -2.26
C GLN A 16 -8.62 1.70 -1.53
N LEU A 17 -7.36 1.64 -1.13
CA LEU A 17 -6.63 2.74 -0.51
C LEU A 17 -5.60 3.28 -1.49
N LEU A 18 -5.49 4.60 -1.59
CA LEU A 18 -4.59 5.28 -2.52
C LEU A 18 -3.76 6.35 -1.80
N ASN A 19 -2.59 6.61 -2.37
CA ASN A 19 -1.96 7.92 -2.30
C ASN A 19 -2.39 8.68 -3.55
N SER A 20 -3.33 9.63 -3.41
CA SER A 20 -3.76 10.51 -4.50
C SER A 20 -3.24 11.91 -4.26
N GLN A 21 -2.51 12.45 -5.23
CA GLN A 21 -1.92 13.79 -5.15
C GLN A 21 -2.30 14.61 -6.40
N PRO A 22 -2.31 15.95 -6.31
CA PRO A 22 -2.50 16.80 -7.48
C PRO A 22 -1.47 16.52 -8.59
N ASN A 23 -1.84 16.82 -9.83
CA ASN A 23 -0.97 16.64 -10.99
C ASN A 23 0.43 17.24 -10.80
N GLY A 24 1.49 16.53 -11.20
CA GLY A 24 2.86 17.00 -11.11
C GLY A 24 3.48 16.97 -9.69
N THR A 25 2.75 16.48 -8.68
CA THR A 25 3.30 16.27 -7.34
C THR A 25 4.28 15.11 -7.36
N VAL A 26 5.51 15.30 -6.91
CA VAL A 26 6.52 14.23 -6.81
C VAL A 26 6.26 13.31 -5.60
N GLY A 27 6.75 12.08 -5.66
CA GLY A 27 6.55 11.09 -4.59
C GLY A 27 7.23 11.37 -3.26
N GLY A 28 8.23 12.24 -3.28
CA GLY A 28 9.01 12.61 -2.10
C GLY A 28 10.30 11.81 -1.96
N SER A 29 11.12 12.24 -1.00
CA SER A 29 12.42 11.66 -0.73
C SER A 29 12.32 10.33 -0.01
N ALA A 30 13.00 9.31 -0.53
CA ALA A 30 13.14 8.04 0.16
C ALA A 30 14.14 8.18 1.31
N THR A 31 13.77 7.70 2.50
CA THR A 31 14.64 7.75 3.69
C THR A 31 15.33 6.41 3.91
N VAL A 32 16.65 6.42 4.09
CA VAL A 32 17.49 5.21 4.17
C VAL A 32 17.48 4.62 5.58
N GLY A 33 17.61 3.30 5.66
CA GLY A 33 18.07 2.61 6.88
C GLY A 33 16.97 2.16 7.85
N SER A 34 15.82 2.83 7.91
CA SER A 34 14.67 2.47 8.75
C SER A 34 13.43 2.10 7.95
N TRP A 35 12.49 1.38 8.59
CA TRP A 35 11.15 1.18 8.04
C TRP A 35 10.32 2.45 8.22
N ILE A 36 9.78 2.97 7.13
CA ILE A 36 9.04 4.24 7.10
C ILE A 36 7.66 3.98 6.49
N LYS A 37 6.62 4.58 7.07
CA LYS A 37 5.25 4.49 6.54
C LYS A 37 5.18 5.14 5.14
N ARG A 38 4.57 4.43 4.20
CA ARG A 38 4.11 5.00 2.94
C ARG A 38 2.97 5.95 3.19
N VAL A 39 2.89 7.01 2.40
CA VAL A 39 1.74 7.91 2.45
C VAL A 39 0.53 7.19 1.87
N ILE A 40 -0.58 7.20 2.60
CA ILE A 40 -1.89 6.74 2.14
C ILE A 40 -2.88 7.76 2.69
N ASN A 41 -3.55 8.48 1.79
CA ASN A 41 -4.36 9.64 2.17
C ASN A 41 -5.82 9.55 1.70
N THR A 42 -6.16 8.54 0.91
CA THR A 42 -7.48 8.42 0.28
C THR A 42 -8.03 7.01 0.43
N ILE A 43 -9.26 6.90 0.95
CA ILE A 43 -10.10 5.71 0.80
C ILE A 43 -10.93 5.92 -0.47
N ALA A 44 -10.54 5.27 -1.57
CA ALA A 44 -11.21 5.42 -2.85
C ALA A 44 -12.49 4.57 -2.92
N VAL A 45 -12.42 3.35 -2.37
CA VAL A 45 -13.57 2.44 -2.24
C VAL A 45 -13.47 1.74 -0.89
N ASP A 46 -14.60 1.62 -0.19
CA ASP A 46 -14.76 0.76 0.97
C ASP A 46 -16.17 0.13 0.94
N GLU A 47 -16.25 -1.13 0.52
CA GLU A 47 -17.51 -1.89 0.49
C GLU A 47 -17.88 -2.51 1.86
N THR A 48 -16.97 -2.45 2.85
CA THR A 48 -17.26 -2.87 4.23
C THR A 48 -17.88 -1.72 5.02
N GLY A 49 -17.49 -0.49 4.71
CA GLY A 49 -17.93 0.73 5.40
C GLY A 49 -17.35 0.88 6.80
N THR A 50 -16.31 0.11 7.14
CA THR A 50 -15.70 0.07 8.47
C THR A 50 -14.26 0.53 8.51
N THR A 51 -13.63 0.73 7.35
CA THR A 51 -12.24 1.14 7.24
C THR A 51 -12.10 2.61 7.58
N THR A 52 -11.20 2.92 8.51
CA THR A 52 -10.79 4.31 8.79
C THR A 52 -9.37 4.50 8.34
N LEU A 53 -9.02 5.71 7.94
CA LEU A 53 -7.67 6.12 7.55
C LEU A 53 -7.30 7.39 8.29
N ASP A 54 -6.22 7.35 9.06
CA ASP A 54 -5.64 8.51 9.73
C ASP A 54 -4.11 8.40 9.71
N SER A 55 -3.42 9.49 9.37
CA SER A 55 -1.95 9.58 9.48
C SER A 55 -1.20 8.39 8.84
N ASN A 56 -1.63 7.96 7.65
CA ASN A 56 -1.09 6.81 6.90
C ASN A 56 -1.29 5.44 7.57
N VAL A 57 -2.19 5.37 8.54
CA VAL A 57 -2.58 4.15 9.25
C VAL A 57 -4.05 3.89 8.94
N PHE A 58 -4.35 2.67 8.51
CA PHE A 58 -5.72 2.25 8.26
C PHE A 58 -6.15 1.15 9.24
N THR A 59 -7.44 1.05 9.53
CA THR A 59 -7.97 -0.03 10.37
C THR A 59 -8.77 -1.02 9.55
N LEU A 60 -8.58 -2.29 9.83
CA LEU A 60 -9.45 -3.37 9.35
C LEU A 60 -10.02 -4.12 10.55
N ASP A 61 -11.27 -4.58 10.44
CA ASP A 61 -11.91 -5.44 11.44
C ASP A 61 -11.32 -6.86 11.41
N ALA A 62 -11.79 -7.73 12.32
CA ALA A 62 -11.45 -9.15 12.28
C ALA A 62 -11.94 -9.78 10.97
N GLY A 63 -11.10 -10.60 10.34
CA GLY A 63 -11.45 -11.22 9.06
C GLY A 63 -10.25 -11.80 8.33
N THR A 64 -10.54 -12.46 7.22
CA THR A 64 -9.54 -12.97 6.27
C THR A 64 -9.50 -12.03 5.07
N TYR A 65 -8.32 -11.51 4.76
CA TYR A 65 -8.11 -10.51 3.72
C TYR A 65 -7.11 -11.02 2.69
N ASP A 66 -7.44 -10.83 1.42
CA ASP A 66 -6.46 -10.85 0.33
C ASP A 66 -5.95 -9.43 0.12
N ILE A 67 -4.64 -9.28 -0.06
CA ILE A 67 -4.00 -7.99 -0.27
C ILE A 67 -3.22 -7.95 -1.57
N ASP A 68 -3.32 -6.82 -2.26
CA ASP A 68 -2.49 -6.45 -3.39
C ASP A 68 -2.01 -5.00 -3.16
N VAL A 69 -0.70 -4.83 -3.00
CA VAL A 69 -0.08 -3.52 -2.81
C VAL A 69 0.94 -3.32 -3.91
N THR A 70 0.92 -2.16 -4.55
CA THR A 70 1.95 -1.73 -5.49
C THR A 70 2.49 -0.38 -5.04
N THR A 71 3.81 -0.23 -5.08
CA THR A 71 4.50 1.02 -4.74
C THR A 71 5.68 1.25 -5.69
N THR A 72 6.07 2.50 -5.91
CA THR A 72 7.11 2.88 -6.88
C THR A 72 8.36 3.46 -6.22
N TYR A 73 9.51 3.29 -6.86
CA TYR A 73 10.77 3.85 -6.36
C TYR A 73 11.67 4.28 -7.52
N TYR A 74 12.44 5.34 -7.33
CA TYR A 74 13.38 5.85 -8.33
C TYR A 74 14.74 6.15 -7.71
N LYS A 75 15.82 5.57 -8.26
CA LYS A 75 17.19 5.70 -7.72
C LYS A 75 17.32 5.39 -6.21
N SER A 76 16.70 4.30 -5.75
CA SER A 76 16.58 3.94 -4.32
C SER A 76 17.44 2.74 -3.91
N GLY A 77 18.19 2.14 -4.83
CA GLY A 77 19.05 0.98 -4.56
C GLY A 77 18.22 -0.24 -4.22
N TYR A 78 18.60 -0.96 -3.15
CA TYR A 78 17.80 -2.07 -2.64
C TYR A 78 16.51 -1.56 -2.00
N ILE A 79 15.40 -2.22 -2.29
CA ILE A 79 14.06 -1.82 -1.91
C ILE A 79 13.30 -3.00 -1.31
N ARG A 80 12.51 -2.73 -0.28
CA ARG A 80 11.51 -3.65 0.24
C ARG A 80 10.30 -2.91 0.79
N THR A 81 9.12 -3.48 0.61
CA THR A 81 7.86 -2.97 1.16
C THR A 81 7.21 -4.06 2.02
N ARG A 82 6.48 -3.67 3.06
CA ARG A 82 5.73 -4.60 3.92
C ARG A 82 4.39 -4.05 4.35
N LEU A 83 3.46 -4.95 4.64
CA LEU A 83 2.30 -4.68 5.45
C LEU A 83 2.69 -4.91 6.92
N PHE A 84 2.62 -3.86 7.72
CA PHE A 84 2.96 -3.90 9.13
C PHE A 84 1.73 -3.69 10.01
N ASN A 85 1.56 -4.57 11.00
CA ASN A 85 0.55 -4.46 12.02
C ASN A 85 1.08 -3.58 13.15
N ILE A 86 0.55 -2.37 13.26
CA ILE A 86 0.96 -1.39 14.26
C ILE A 86 0.47 -1.83 15.66
N THR A 87 -0.70 -2.45 15.74
CA THR A 87 -1.27 -2.92 17.02
C THR A 87 -0.42 -4.04 17.63
N ASN A 88 0.01 -5.00 16.81
CA ASN A 88 0.76 -6.18 17.28
C ASN A 88 2.28 -6.07 17.08
N LEU A 89 2.77 -4.96 16.51
CA LEU A 89 4.18 -4.74 16.18
C LEU A 89 4.79 -5.86 15.31
N LEU A 90 4.03 -6.35 14.33
CA LEU A 90 4.40 -7.52 13.53
C LEU A 90 4.27 -7.24 12.03
N ALA A 91 5.27 -7.64 11.24
CA ALA A 91 5.16 -7.67 9.79
C ALA A 91 4.27 -8.84 9.36
N ILE A 92 3.20 -8.57 8.61
CA ILE A 92 2.22 -9.57 8.17
C ILE A 92 2.60 -10.13 6.80
N CYS A 93 2.94 -9.26 5.86
CA CYS A 93 3.32 -9.63 4.49
C CYS A 93 4.47 -8.73 4.04
N GLU A 94 5.39 -9.28 3.25
CA GLU A 94 6.53 -8.55 2.71
C GLU A 94 6.60 -8.74 1.20
N SER A 95 7.12 -7.72 0.50
CA SER A 95 7.43 -7.82 -0.92
C SER A 95 8.65 -8.71 -1.15
N VAL A 96 8.81 -9.13 -2.40
CA VAL A 96 10.10 -9.58 -2.91
C VAL A 96 11.14 -8.45 -2.81
N ASN A 97 12.43 -8.82 -2.78
CA ASN A 97 13.51 -7.84 -2.80
C ASN A 97 13.57 -7.17 -4.18
N GLY A 98 13.60 -5.84 -4.20
CA GLY A 98 13.81 -5.05 -5.41
C GLY A 98 15.18 -4.38 -5.42
N TYR A 99 15.68 -4.06 -6.61
CA TYR A 99 16.84 -3.19 -6.79
C TYR A 99 16.60 -2.26 -7.97
N ASN A 100 16.90 -0.97 -7.81
CA ASN A 100 17.04 -0.03 -8.93
C ASN A 100 18.39 0.70 -8.86
N GLY A 101 19.06 0.75 -10.01
CA GLY A 101 20.31 1.47 -10.19
C GLY A 101 20.11 2.97 -10.46
N SER A 102 21.09 3.59 -11.11
CA SER A 102 20.95 4.98 -11.55
C SER A 102 19.88 5.09 -12.64
N GLU A 103 19.04 6.12 -12.53
CA GLU A 103 18.00 6.47 -13.52
C GLU A 103 16.99 5.36 -13.81
N ALA A 104 16.84 4.44 -12.85
CA ALA A 104 15.91 3.33 -12.95
C ALA A 104 14.73 3.49 -11.99
N CYS A 105 13.54 3.18 -12.50
CA CYS A 105 12.33 2.98 -11.71
C CYS A 105 12.15 1.48 -11.41
N SER A 106 11.60 1.16 -10.25
CA SER A 106 11.14 -0.18 -9.93
C SER A 106 9.85 -0.15 -9.13
N PHE A 107 9.10 -1.24 -9.25
CA PHE A 107 7.90 -1.47 -8.47
C PHE A 107 8.19 -2.50 -7.37
N SER A 108 7.58 -2.30 -6.21
CA SER A 108 7.55 -3.28 -5.13
C SER A 108 6.12 -3.72 -4.92
N HIS A 109 5.89 -5.03 -5.01
CA HIS A 109 4.56 -5.62 -4.92
C HIS A 109 4.44 -6.52 -3.69
N ILE A 110 3.32 -6.41 -2.98
CA ILE A 110 2.92 -7.34 -1.94
C ILE A 110 1.64 -8.03 -2.44
N LYS A 111 1.65 -9.35 -2.49
CA LYS A 111 0.45 -10.16 -2.72
C LYS A 111 0.39 -11.28 -1.70
N GLY A 112 -0.78 -11.48 -1.11
CA GLY A 112 -0.94 -12.54 -0.13
C GLY A 112 -2.30 -12.53 0.55
N ARG A 113 -2.46 -13.47 1.49
CA ARG A 113 -3.64 -13.61 2.34
C ARG A 113 -3.23 -13.58 3.80
N PHE A 114 -3.97 -12.87 4.63
CA PHE A 114 -3.75 -12.83 6.07
C PHE A 114 -5.06 -12.82 6.85
N VAL A 115 -4.98 -13.11 8.15
CA VAL A 115 -6.11 -13.15 9.06
C VAL A 115 -5.87 -12.17 10.20
N LEU A 116 -6.89 -11.39 10.54
CA LEU A 116 -6.93 -10.57 11.75
C LEU A 116 -7.95 -11.16 12.72
N SER A 117 -7.56 -11.32 13.98
CA SER A 117 -8.44 -11.85 15.04
C SER A 117 -9.30 -10.78 15.71
N ALA A 118 -8.99 -9.50 15.50
CA ALA A 118 -9.67 -8.34 16.05
C ALA A 118 -9.51 -7.15 15.10
N ARG A 119 -10.18 -6.03 15.40
CA ARG A 119 -9.91 -4.77 14.70
C ARG A 119 -8.50 -4.28 15.01
N GLN A 120 -7.70 -4.04 13.98
CA GLN A 120 -6.30 -3.67 14.13
C GLN A 120 -5.89 -2.52 13.22
N GLN A 121 -4.86 -1.79 13.66
CA GLN A 121 -4.21 -0.72 12.90
C GLN A 121 -3.07 -1.27 12.08
N LEU A 122 -3.09 -0.96 10.78
CA LEU A 122 -2.13 -1.43 9.79
C LEU A 122 -1.51 -0.25 9.06
N ALA A 123 -0.28 -0.43 8.59
CA ALA A 123 0.39 0.52 7.72
C ALA A 123 1.16 -0.22 6.62
N ILE A 124 1.29 0.42 5.46
CA ILE A 124 2.28 0.02 4.48
C ILE A 124 3.59 0.71 4.82
N GLU A 125 4.67 -0.04 4.92
CA GLU A 125 6.00 0.49 5.21
C GLU A 125 6.97 0.12 4.12
N TYR A 126 7.97 0.97 3.91
CA TYR A 126 9.06 0.72 2.99
C TYR A 126 10.41 0.83 3.69
N ARG A 127 11.42 0.23 3.06
CA ARG A 127 12.83 0.40 3.42
C ARG A 127 13.66 0.44 2.15
N VAL A 128 14.58 1.40 2.07
CA VAL A 128 15.51 1.56 0.95
C VAL A 128 16.96 1.65 1.43
N HIS A 129 17.88 1.39 0.51
CA HIS A 129 19.33 1.51 0.73
C HIS A 129 19.90 2.85 0.23
N SER A 130 19.25 3.51 -0.72
CA SER A 130 19.71 4.78 -1.28
C SER A 130 18.62 5.86 -1.25
N SER A 131 19.04 7.11 -1.10
CA SER A 131 18.22 8.32 -1.24
C SER A 131 18.66 9.18 -2.45
N SER A 132 19.43 8.61 -3.39
CA SER A 132 19.95 9.33 -4.56
C SER A 132 18.87 9.89 -5.50
N GLY A 133 17.63 9.42 -5.39
CA GLY A 133 16.49 9.97 -6.13
C GLY A 133 16.05 11.38 -5.69
N GLY A 134 16.61 11.95 -4.61
CA GLY A 134 16.18 13.27 -4.14
C GLY A 134 14.67 13.27 -3.86
N SER A 135 13.95 14.32 -4.29
CA SER A 135 12.51 14.47 -4.08
C SER A 135 11.62 13.48 -4.83
N THR A 136 12.20 12.60 -5.66
CA THR A 136 11.45 11.65 -6.49
C THR A 136 11.77 10.21 -6.13
N GLY A 137 12.49 9.98 -5.02
CA GLY A 137 12.91 8.65 -4.58
C GLY A 137 11.77 7.65 -4.37
N LEU A 138 10.57 8.15 -4.07
CA LEU A 138 9.35 7.37 -3.91
C LEU A 138 8.48 7.34 -5.18
N GLY A 139 8.94 7.95 -6.26
CA GLY A 139 8.32 7.94 -7.59
C GLY A 139 8.30 9.32 -8.26
N GLU A 140 8.32 9.30 -9.59
CA GLU A 140 8.25 10.45 -10.48
C GLU A 140 6.79 10.66 -10.96
N PRO A 141 6.28 11.90 -11.03
CA PRO A 141 4.94 12.16 -11.54
C PRO A 141 4.92 12.00 -13.06
N CYS A 142 3.82 11.49 -13.61
CA CYS A 142 3.63 11.44 -15.06
C CYS A 142 3.25 12.81 -15.64
N SER A 143 2.60 13.68 -14.84
CA SER A 143 2.23 15.04 -15.21
C SER A 143 1.29 15.15 -16.42
N PHE A 144 0.37 14.20 -16.59
CA PHE A 144 -0.57 14.17 -17.74
C PHE A 144 -1.88 14.95 -17.54
N GLY A 145 -1.99 15.73 -16.46
CA GLY A 145 -3.13 16.59 -16.15
C GLY A 145 -4.14 15.98 -15.17
N GLN A 146 -4.05 14.69 -14.85
CA GLN A 146 -4.84 14.05 -13.78
C GLN A 146 -4.07 14.01 -12.46
N ASN A 147 -4.77 13.69 -11.37
CA ASN A 147 -4.13 13.37 -10.10
C ASN A 147 -3.14 12.21 -10.28
N GLU A 148 -1.98 12.34 -9.65
CA GLU A 148 -0.99 11.28 -9.60
C GLU A 148 -1.46 10.23 -8.59
N ILE A 149 -1.50 8.97 -9.03
CA ILE A 149 -1.89 7.84 -8.20
C ILE A 149 -0.66 6.98 -7.96
N SER A 150 -0.40 6.75 -6.67
CA SER A 150 0.72 5.95 -6.17
C SER A 150 2.07 6.58 -6.45
N PHE A 151 2.68 7.00 -5.34
CA PHE A 151 4.12 6.99 -5.15
C PHE A 151 4.43 5.94 -4.10
#